data_AF-A0A2S5Y9X3-F1
#
_entry.id   AF-A0A2S5Y9X3-F1
#
_cell.length_a   1.000
_cell.length_b   1.000
_cell.length_c   1.000
_cell.angle_alpha   90.00
_cell.angle_beta   90.00
_cell.angle_gamma   90.00
#
_symmetry.space_group_name_H-M   'P 1'
#
loop_
_entity.id
_entity.type
_entity.pdbx_description
1 polymer ?
#
loop_
_entity_poly.entity_id
_entity_poly.type
_entity_poly.pdbx_seq_one_letter_code
_entity_poly.pdbx_strand_id
1 'polypeptide(L)'
;MLFRQFHLFADSPAFDVHNQTEASQAAQFGYNNDYTEILDSNRLRALLVVNHEYTNEGIMFPAAQRESEPRRVRAVGRAAHGLSVVELKPFPL
;
A
#
# COMPACT_ATOMS: atom_id res chain seq x y z
N MET A 1 -12.78 -6.12 -15.94
CA MET A 1 -12.49 -5.90 -14.51
C MET A 1 -12.57 -4.40 -14.25
N LEU A 2 -13.52 -3.93 -13.43
CA LEU A 2 -13.45 -2.56 -12.90
C LEU A 2 -12.42 -2.56 -11.76
N PHE A 3 -11.29 -1.90 -11.93
CA PHE A 3 -10.41 -1.56 -10.82
C PHE A 3 -11.08 -0.43 -10.03
N ARG A 4 -11.83 -0.75 -8.98
CA ARG A 4 -12.15 0.25 -7.97
C ARG A 4 -10.87 0.51 -7.18
N GLN A 5 -10.46 1.78 -7.11
CA GLN A 5 -9.36 2.18 -6.25
C GLN A 5 -9.82 2.03 -4.80
N PHE A 6 -9.21 1.11 -4.06
CA PHE A 6 -9.48 0.94 -2.63
C PHE A 6 -8.47 1.78 -1.86
N HIS A 7 -8.98 2.73 -1.10
CA HIS A 7 -8.20 3.58 -0.20
C HIS A 7 -8.23 2.98 1.22
N LEU A 8 -7.12 3.11 1.97
CA LEU A 8 -7.08 2.65 3.37
C LEU A 8 -7.94 3.52 4.27
N PHE A 9 -7.89 4.84 4.07
CA PHE A 9 -8.64 5.84 4.81
C PHE A 9 -9.50 6.65 3.85
N ALA A 10 -10.53 7.32 4.37
CA ALA A 10 -11.45 8.12 3.55
C ALA A 10 -10.73 9.25 2.79
N ASP A 11 -9.62 9.74 3.35
CA ASP A 11 -8.78 10.81 2.85
C ASP A 11 -7.41 10.33 2.33
N SER A 12 -7.17 9.01 2.21
CA SER A 12 -5.94 8.53 1.57
C SER A 12 -5.85 9.10 0.15
N PRO A 13 -4.69 9.63 -0.25
CA PRO A 13 -4.51 10.11 -1.61
C PRO A 13 -4.59 8.94 -2.60
N ALA A 14 -5.10 9.21 -3.80
CA ALA A 14 -5.07 8.25 -4.89
C ALA A 14 -3.61 7.85 -5.21
N PHE A 15 -3.42 6.60 -5.62
CA PHE A 15 -2.11 6.14 -6.07
C PHE A 15 -1.77 6.80 -7.40
N ASP A 16 -0.64 7.50 -7.42
CA ASP A 16 -0.06 8.18 -8.57
C ASP A 16 1.42 7.81 -8.66
N VAL A 17 1.75 6.96 -9.63
CA VAL A 17 3.12 6.46 -9.85
C VAL A 17 4.12 7.57 -10.21
N HIS A 18 3.65 8.69 -10.78
CA HIS A 18 4.51 9.80 -11.19
C HIS A 18 4.72 10.82 -10.07
N ASN A 19 3.90 10.79 -9.03
CA ASN A 19 3.96 11.77 -7.94
C ASN A 19 3.85 11.15 -6.54
N GLN A 20 4.28 9.90 -6.34
CA GLN A 20 4.31 9.31 -5.00
C GLN A 20 5.22 10.06 -4.04
N THR A 21 4.76 10.22 -2.80
CA THR A 21 5.48 10.86 -1.69
C THR A 21 5.51 9.92 -0.48
N GLU A 22 6.44 10.14 0.45
CA GLU A 22 6.49 9.35 1.69
C GLU A 22 5.16 9.44 2.46
N ALA A 23 4.57 10.63 2.52
CA ALA A 23 3.29 10.86 3.18
C ALA A 23 2.12 10.14 2.50
N SER A 24 2.07 10.13 1.15
CA SER A 24 1.03 9.41 0.43
C SER A 24 1.15 7.90 0.61
N GLN A 25 2.37 7.37 0.54
CA GLN A 25 2.63 5.94 0.71
C GLN A 25 2.30 5.46 2.14
N ALA A 26 2.57 6.27 3.17
CA ALA A 26 2.23 5.97 4.55
C ALA A 26 0.72 5.85 4.81
N ALA A 27 -0.12 6.43 3.93
CA ALA A 27 -1.57 6.33 3.97
C ALA A 27 -2.14 5.30 2.96
N GLN A 28 -1.28 4.49 2.33
CA GLN A 28 -1.64 3.50 1.32
C GLN A 28 -1.18 2.11 1.75
N PHE A 29 -1.72 1.07 1.11
CA PHE A 29 -1.25 -0.30 1.34
C PHE A 29 0.21 -0.43 0.92
N GLY A 30 1.01 -1.13 1.72
CA GLY A 30 2.43 -1.33 1.42
C GLY A 30 2.67 -2.20 0.19
N TYR A 31 3.94 -2.32 -0.19
CA TYR A 31 4.37 -3.00 -1.41
C TYR A 31 4.91 -4.40 -1.11
N ASN A 32 4.73 -5.32 -2.06
CA ASN A 32 5.19 -6.70 -1.98
C ASN A 32 4.74 -7.37 -0.68
N ASN A 33 3.42 -7.55 -0.58
CA ASN A 33 2.81 -8.32 0.48
C ASN A 33 3.39 -9.75 0.50
N ASP A 34 3.68 -10.27 1.68
CA ASP A 34 4.16 -11.64 1.87
C ASP A 34 3.21 -12.38 2.83
N TYR A 35 3.65 -12.68 4.06
CA TYR A 35 2.81 -13.23 5.12
C TYR A 35 1.51 -12.44 5.32
N THR A 36 0.42 -13.20 5.40
CA THR A 36 -0.93 -12.69 5.58
C THR A 36 -1.69 -13.59 6.54
N GLU A 37 -2.43 -12.99 7.47
CA GLU A 37 -3.28 -13.69 8.44
C GLU A 37 -4.67 -13.03 8.48
N ILE A 38 -5.71 -13.84 8.65
CA ILE A 38 -7.08 -13.34 8.91
C ILE A 38 -7.40 -13.59 10.38
N LEU A 39 -7.57 -12.51 11.13
CA LEU A 39 -8.02 -12.57 12.51
C LEU A 39 -9.53 -12.36 12.56
N ASP A 40 -10.26 -13.42 12.87
CA ASP A 40 -11.72 -13.37 13.00
C ASP A 40 -12.14 -12.41 14.12
N SER A 41 -13.04 -11.47 13.82
CA SER A 41 -13.63 -10.57 14.82
C SER A 41 -15.08 -10.95 15.15
N ASN A 42 -15.90 -11.23 14.13
CA ASN A 42 -17.26 -11.76 14.22
C ASN A 42 -17.69 -12.37 12.87
N ARG A 43 -18.91 -12.94 12.76
CA ARG A 43 -19.35 -13.69 11.56
C ARG A 43 -19.22 -12.93 10.22
N LEU A 44 -19.27 -11.60 10.22
CA LEU A 44 -19.27 -10.80 8.99
C LEU A 44 -18.13 -9.77 8.96
N ARG A 45 -17.16 -9.86 9.87
CA ARG A 45 -16.03 -8.94 9.93
C ARG A 45 -14.77 -9.66 10.38
N ALA A 46 -13.67 -9.40 9.71
CA ALA A 46 -12.36 -9.89 10.11
C ALA A 46 -11.30 -8.80 9.92
N LEU A 47 -10.15 -8.95 10.55
CA LEU A 47 -8.97 -8.14 10.26
C LEU A 47 -8.03 -8.94 9.37
N LEU A 48 -7.66 -8.38 8.23
CA LEU A 48 -6.56 -8.87 7.41
C LEU A 48 -5.29 -8.18 7.88
N VAL A 49 -4.31 -8.98 8.32
CA VAL A 49 -2.99 -8.53 8.75
C VAL A 49 -1.99 -8.95 7.68
N VAL A 50 -1.25 -8.01 7.10
CA VAL A 50 -0.35 -8.24 5.97
C VAL A 50 0.98 -7.54 6.18
N ASN A 51 2.10 -8.26 6.08
CA ASN A 51 3.42 -7.63 6.08
C ASN A 51 3.82 -7.18 4.67
N HIS A 52 4.72 -6.21 4.60
CA HIS A 52 5.28 -5.65 3.36
C HIS A 52 6.80 -5.77 3.44
N GLU A 53 7.34 -6.77 2.76
CA GLU A 53 8.68 -7.29 3.04
C GLU A 53 9.79 -6.43 2.43
N TYR A 54 9.66 -6.07 1.16
CA TYR A 54 10.67 -5.31 0.42
C TYR A 54 10.05 -4.44 -0.67
N THR A 55 10.85 -3.54 -1.23
CA THR A 55 10.48 -2.74 -2.40
C THR A 55 11.30 -3.08 -3.63
N ASN A 56 10.72 -2.84 -4.81
CA ASN A 56 11.42 -2.94 -6.08
C ASN A 56 11.32 -1.60 -6.82
N GLU A 57 12.25 -0.69 -6.53
CA GLU A 57 12.22 0.68 -7.06
C GLU A 57 12.25 0.69 -8.59
N GLY A 58 12.88 -0.30 -9.22
CA GLY A 58 12.97 -0.42 -10.67
C GLY A 58 11.62 -0.50 -11.39
N ILE A 59 10.58 -0.98 -10.68
CA ILE A 59 9.20 -1.07 -11.18
C ILE A 59 8.21 -0.21 -10.40
N MET A 60 8.62 0.39 -9.26
CA MET A 60 7.80 1.35 -8.53
C MET A 60 7.93 2.79 -9.05
N PHE A 61 9.05 3.14 -9.70
CA PHE A 61 9.32 4.52 -10.12
C PHE A 61 9.86 4.61 -11.57
N PRO A 62 9.51 5.67 -12.31
CA PRO A 62 10.17 6.00 -13.57
C PRO A 62 11.69 6.12 -13.41
N ALA A 63 12.46 5.68 -14.41
CA ALA A 63 13.93 5.72 -14.37
C ALA A 63 14.47 7.14 -14.11
N ALA A 64 13.91 8.15 -14.80
CA ALA A 64 14.29 9.55 -14.62
C ALA A 64 14.11 10.03 -13.17
N GLN A 65 13.05 9.61 -12.49
CA GLN A 65 12.80 9.97 -11.10
C GLN A 65 13.79 9.31 -10.13
N ARG A 66 14.15 8.04 -10.39
CA ARG A 66 15.17 7.35 -9.59
C ARG A 66 16.53 8.05 -9.62
N GLU A 67 16.86 8.65 -10.77
CA GLU A 67 18.09 9.42 -10.95
C GLU A 67 18.00 10.83 -10.36
N SER A 68 16.91 11.55 -10.59
CA SER A 68 16.77 12.97 -10.18
C SER A 68 16.35 13.18 -8.73
N GLU A 69 15.56 12.25 -8.14
CA GLU A 69 15.00 12.38 -6.80
C GLU A 69 15.31 11.16 -5.88
N PRO A 70 16.57 10.71 -5.76
CA PRO A 70 16.90 9.44 -5.07
C PRO A 70 16.56 9.45 -3.58
N ARG A 71 16.50 10.62 -2.93
CA ARG A 71 16.06 10.73 -1.53
C ARG A 71 14.57 10.46 -1.36
N ARG A 72 13.75 11.01 -2.27
CA ARG A 72 12.30 10.80 -2.28
C ARG A 72 11.98 9.33 -2.56
N VAL A 73 12.64 8.74 -3.55
CA VAL A 73 12.48 7.31 -3.89
C VAL A 73 12.77 6.41 -2.69
N ARG A 74 13.89 6.63 -1.97
CA ARG A 74 14.19 5.88 -0.74
C ARG A 74 13.17 6.10 0.37
N ALA A 75 12.68 7.33 0.54
CA ALA A 75 11.70 7.65 1.57
C ALA A 75 10.35 6.94 1.31
N VAL A 76 9.85 7.01 0.07
CA VAL A 76 8.67 6.24 -0.36
C VAL A 76 8.90 4.74 -0.19
N GLY A 77 10.06 4.25 -0.64
CA GLY A 77 10.40 2.83 -0.51
C GLY A 77 10.30 2.35 0.94
N ARG A 78 10.93 3.05 1.89
CA ARG A 78 10.79 2.72 3.32
C ARG A 78 9.36 2.77 3.84
N ALA A 79 8.59 3.80 3.46
CA ALA A 79 7.19 3.91 3.88
C ALA A 79 6.29 2.80 3.33
N ALA A 80 6.71 2.13 2.26
CA ALA A 80 5.99 0.98 1.69
C ALA A 80 6.28 -0.34 2.42
N HIS A 81 7.24 -0.39 3.35
CA HIS A 81 7.52 -1.58 4.17
C HIS A 81 6.69 -1.58 5.45
N GLY A 82 6.64 -2.73 6.13
CA GLY A 82 6.07 -2.84 7.48
C GLY A 82 4.83 -3.73 7.49
N LEU A 83 3.73 -3.21 8.00
CA LEU A 83 2.50 -3.97 8.23
C LEU A 83 1.27 -3.11 7.91
N SER A 84 0.31 -3.68 7.19
CA SER A 84 -1.05 -3.12 7.08
C SER A 84 -2.05 -4.03 7.79
N VAL A 85 -2.99 -3.41 8.50
CA VAL A 85 -4.14 -4.08 9.11
C VAL A 85 -5.40 -3.44 8.56
N VAL A 86 -6.24 -4.21 7.87
CA VAL A 86 -7.46 -3.71 7.23
C VAL A 86 -8.68 -4.53 7.63
N GLU A 87 -9.83 -3.87 7.75
CA GLU A 87 -11.10 -4.56 7.99
C GLU A 87 -11.61 -5.22 6.71
N LEU A 88 -11.91 -6.50 6.78
CA LEU A 88 -12.64 -7.25 5.77
C LEU A 88 -14.13 -7.26 6.13
N LYS A 89 -14.96 -7.04 5.12
CA LYS A 89 -16.41 -7.24 5.18
C LYS A 89 -16.88 -7.97 3.93
N PRO A 90 -17.97 -8.76 4.01
CA PRO A 90 -18.61 -9.35 2.85
C PRO A 90 -18.87 -8.29 1.78
N PHE A 91 -18.62 -8.64 0.52
CA PHE A 91 -19.07 -7.83 -0.59
C PHE A 91 -20.61 -7.79 -0.54
N PRO A 92 -21.25 -6.60 -0.54
CA PRO A 92 -22.70 -6.52 -0.59
C PRO A 92 -23.16 -7.17 -1.91
N LEU A 93 -24.01 -8.20 -1.79
CA LEU A 93 -24.69 -8.82 -2.92
C LEU A 93 -25.62 -7.81 -3.61
#